data_AF-A0A838CSQ9-F1
#
_entry.id   AF-A0A838CSQ9-F1
#
_cell.length_a   1.000
_cell.length_b   1.000
_cell.length_c   1.000
_cell.angle_alpha   90.00
_cell.angle_beta   90.00
_cell.angle_gamma   90.00
#
_symmetry.space_group_name_H-M   'P 1'
#
loop_
_entity.id
_entity.type
_entity.pdbx_description
1 polymer ?
#
loop_
_entity_poly.entity_id
_entity_poly.type
_entity_poly.pdbx_seq_one_letter_code
_entity_poly.pdbx_strand_id
1 'polypeptide(L)'
;MDTNRCRYCYKEIRDRDELVTASNWFRVRPFHYRCFELVEQDTKTIAGAWNPVNGRTGLVTVVLMLLLFLVMITTNILGGIGDLLGFLALYPVLLRVFSYLVYEIRLPKYIENKPRQ
;
A
#
# COMPACT_ATOMS: atom_id res chain seq x y z
N MET A 1 -4.83 -20.05 2.06
CA MET A 1 -4.34 -18.93 2.90
C MET A 1 -5.32 -17.79 2.74
N ASP A 2 -6.08 -17.44 3.78
CA ASP A 2 -7.03 -16.31 3.77
C ASP A 2 -6.24 -15.00 3.71
N THR A 3 -5.93 -14.53 2.50
CA THR A 3 -5.18 -13.28 2.32
C THR A 3 -6.00 -12.05 2.65
N ASN A 4 -7.33 -12.16 2.71
CA ASN A 4 -8.24 -11.02 2.86
C ASN A 4 -8.81 -10.93 4.29
N ARG A 5 -8.06 -11.38 5.29
CA ARG A 5 -8.44 -11.27 6.71
C ARG A 5 -7.81 -10.02 7.31
N CYS A 6 -8.64 -9.13 7.84
CA CYS A 6 -8.19 -7.90 8.49
C CYS A 6 -7.25 -8.21 9.66
N ARG A 7 -6.10 -7.55 9.72
CA ARG A 7 -5.10 -7.80 10.77
C ARG A 7 -5.53 -7.27 12.16
N TYR A 8 -6.44 -6.31 12.22
CA TYR A 8 -6.90 -5.70 13.47
C TYR A 8 -8.05 -6.49 14.11
N CYS A 9 -9.16 -6.67 13.39
CA CYS A 9 -10.36 -7.33 13.91
C CYS A 9 -10.44 -8.84 13.60
N TYR A 10 -9.51 -9.38 12.80
CA TYR A 10 -9.47 -10.78 12.36
C TYR A 10 -10.70 -11.26 11.58
N LYS A 11 -11.59 -10.35 11.16
CA LYS A 11 -12.72 -10.65 10.28
C LYS A 11 -12.31 -10.61 8.80
N GLU A 12 -13.11 -11.24 7.96
CA GLU A 12 -12.91 -11.27 6.50
C GLU A 12 -13.33 -9.93 5.85
N ILE A 13 -12.48 -9.44 4.95
CA ILE A 13 -12.74 -8.30 4.08
C ILE A 13 -13.41 -8.83 2.82
N ARG A 14 -14.61 -8.32 2.53
CA ARG A 14 -15.48 -8.90 1.48
C ARG A 14 -15.39 -8.16 0.15
N ASP A 15 -15.03 -6.89 0.17
CA ASP A 15 -14.93 -6.06 -1.02
C ASP A 15 -13.73 -5.11 -0.99
N ARG A 16 -13.38 -4.57 -2.16
CA ARG A 16 -12.25 -3.63 -2.30
C ARG A 16 -12.52 -2.29 -1.63
N ASP A 17 -13.77 -1.86 -1.56
CA ASP A 17 -14.14 -0.58 -0.94
C ASP A 17 -13.85 -0.55 0.57
N GLU A 18 -13.91 -1.70 1.25
CA GLU A 18 -13.50 -1.79 2.67
C GLU A 18 -12.01 -2.03 2.85
N LEU A 19 -11.31 -2.48 1.81
CA LEU A 19 -9.92 -2.90 1.90
C LEU A 19 -8.99 -1.68 1.96
N VAL A 20 -8.23 -1.60 3.05
CA VAL A 20 -7.00 -0.79 3.12
C VAL A 20 -5.82 -1.73 3.25
N THR A 21 -4.88 -1.64 2.31
CA THR A 21 -3.59 -2.34 2.41
C THR A 21 -2.56 -1.34 2.88
N ALA A 22 -1.92 -1.60 4.00
CA ALA A 22 -0.90 -0.72 4.54
C ALA A 22 0.44 -1.44 4.63
N SER A 23 1.51 -0.70 4.39
CA SER A 23 2.89 -1.16 4.52
C SER A 23 3.56 -0.57 5.74
N ASN A 24 4.21 -1.42 6.52
CA ASN A 24 5.23 -1.01 7.50
C ASN A 24 6.53 -1.70 7.08
N TRP A 25 7.50 -0.90 6.62
CA TRP A 25 8.72 -1.39 5.98
C TRP A 25 8.38 -2.46 4.93
N PHE A 26 8.93 -3.67 5.03
CA PHE A 26 8.72 -4.75 4.06
C PHE A 26 7.45 -5.57 4.28
N ARG A 27 6.59 -5.20 5.24
CA ARG A 27 5.37 -5.95 5.56
C ARG A 27 4.15 -5.21 5.04
N VAL A 28 3.42 -5.82 4.11
CA VAL A 28 2.10 -5.36 3.68
C VAL A 28 1.03 -6.19 4.38
N ARG A 29 0.02 -5.51 4.95
CA ARG A 29 -1.10 -6.17 5.63
C ARG A 29 -2.44 -5.52 5.23
N PRO A 30 -3.51 -6.32 5.13
CA PRO A 30 -4.84 -5.82 4.84
C PRO A 30 -5.59 -5.45 6.14
N PHE A 31 -6.39 -4.40 6.05
CA PHE A 31 -7.22 -3.85 7.12
C PHE A 31 -8.58 -3.44 6.55
N HIS A 32 -9.61 -3.39 7.39
CA HIS A 32 -10.81 -2.61 7.07
C HIS A 32 -10.49 -1.12 7.21
N TYR A 33 -11.07 -0.28 6.35
CA TYR A 33 -10.92 1.19 6.42
C TYR A 33 -11.10 1.75 7.85
N ARG A 34 -12.16 1.37 8.56
CA ARG A 34 -12.41 1.81 9.94
C ARG A 34 -11.39 1.28 10.95
N CYS A 35 -10.96 0.04 10.79
CA CYS A 35 -9.93 -0.53 11.67
C CYS A 35 -8.58 0.15 11.45
N PHE A 36 -8.30 0.60 10.22
CA PHE A 36 -7.07 1.30 9.90
C PHE A 36 -7.01 2.67 10.57
N GLU A 37 -8.11 3.41 10.62
CA GLU A 37 -8.18 4.69 11.35
C GLU A 37 -7.81 4.53 12.84
N LEU A 38 -8.25 3.44 13.48
CA LEU A 38 -7.87 3.12 14.86
C LEU A 38 -6.38 2.82 14.99
N VAL A 39 -5.81 2.08 14.03
CA VAL A 39 -4.37 1.79 13.99
C VAL A 39 -3.55 3.07 13.81
N GLU A 40 -4.00 3.99 12.97
CA GLU A 40 -3.33 5.30 12.79
C GLU A 40 -3.36 6.12 14.08
N GLN A 41 -4.48 6.13 14.82
CA GLN A 41 -4.59 6.82 16.11
C GLN A 41 -3.73 6.18 17.22
N ASP A 42 -3.64 4.86 17.24
CA ASP A 42 -2.85 4.11 18.23
C ASP A 42 -1.34 4.19 17.98
N THR A 43 -0.93 4.54 16.75
CA THR A 43 0.49 4.61 16.38
C THR A 43 1.14 5.88 16.93
N LYS A 44 1.94 5.72 17.98
CA LYS A 44 2.67 6.84 18.62
C LYS A 44 4.06 7.13 18.01
N THR A 45 4.60 6.24 17.17
CA THR A 45 5.97 6.37 16.63
C THR A 45 6.03 6.08 15.13
N ILE A 46 6.94 6.77 14.43
CA ILE A 46 7.14 6.63 12.97
C ILE A 46 7.53 5.19 12.59
N ALA A 47 8.31 4.51 13.44
CA ALA A 47 8.69 3.10 13.21
C ALA A 47 7.50 2.12 13.31
N GLY A 48 6.47 2.47 14.09
CA GLY A 48 5.22 1.72 14.17
C GLY A 48 4.23 2.04 13.05
N ALA A 49 4.48 3.11 12.27
CA ALA A 49 3.52 3.62 11.31
C ALA A 49 3.29 2.67 10.15
N TRP A 50 2.01 2.41 9.91
CA TRP A 50 1.52 1.71 8.74
C TRP A 50 1.08 2.75 7.73
N ASN A 51 1.69 2.75 6.55
CA ASN A 51 1.34 3.71 5.50
C ASN A 51 0.40 3.05 4.48
N PRO A 52 -0.77 3.63 4.19
CA PRO A 52 -1.71 3.06 3.24
C PRO A 52 -1.14 3.11 1.81
N VAL A 53 -1.10 1.96 1.14
CA VAL A 53 -0.50 1.79 -0.20
C VAL A 53 -1.55 1.87 -1.31
N ASN A 54 -2.80 1.48 -1.03
CA ASN A 54 -3.89 1.45 -2.01
C ASN A 54 -4.79 2.71 -1.99
N GLY A 55 -4.47 3.70 -1.15
CA GLY A 55 -5.19 4.98 -1.09
C GLY A 55 -4.78 5.97 -2.20
N ARG A 56 -5.49 7.10 -2.29
CA ARG A 56 -5.19 8.19 -3.24
C ARG A 56 -3.76 8.70 -3.09
N THR A 57 -3.31 8.92 -1.86
CA THR A 57 -1.93 9.34 -1.55
C THR A 57 -0.92 8.30 -2.03
N GLY A 58 -1.20 7.02 -1.84
CA GLY A 58 -0.36 5.93 -2.33
C GLY A 58 -0.21 5.94 -3.86
N LEU A 59 -1.29 6.22 -4.60
CA LEU A 59 -1.25 6.35 -6.05
C LEU A 59 -0.38 7.54 -6.50
N VAL A 60 -0.53 8.70 -5.86
CA VAL A 60 0.30 9.88 -6.16
C VAL A 60 1.77 9.57 -5.91
N THR A 61 2.10 8.95 -4.77
CA THR A 61 3.47 8.52 -4.46
C THR A 61 4.02 7.58 -5.52
N VAL A 62 3.26 6.58 -5.96
CA VAL A 62 3.68 5.64 -7.01
C VAL A 62 3.99 6.36 -8.32
N VAL A 63 3.12 7.30 -8.73
CA VAL A 63 3.34 8.08 -9.96
C VAL A 63 4.60 8.94 -9.85
N LEU A 64 4.77 9.68 -8.75
CA LEU A 64 5.95 10.51 -8.52
C LEU A 64 7.24 9.69 -8.50
N MET A 65 7.21 8.52 -7.88
CA MET A 65 8.37 7.65 -7.74
C MET A 65 8.74 6.94 -9.05
N LEU A 66 7.73 6.58 -9.86
CA LEU A 66 7.96 6.13 -11.24
C LEU A 66 8.61 7.22 -12.09
N LEU A 67 8.13 8.47 -12.00
CA LEU A 67 8.74 9.59 -12.70
C LEU A 67 10.18 9.82 -12.25
N LEU A 68 10.43 9.80 -10.94
CA LEU A 68 11.77 9.95 -10.37
C LEU A 68 12.72 8.85 -10.89
N PHE A 69 12.28 7.59 -10.89
CA PHE A 69 13.04 6.47 -11.45
C PHE A 69 13.41 6.72 -12.92
N LEU A 70 12.41 7.07 -13.75
CA LEU A 70 12.61 7.31 -15.17
C LEU A 70 13.59 8.47 -15.40
N VAL A 71 13.44 9.58 -14.69
CA VAL A 71 14.36 10.72 -14.81
C VAL A 71 15.76 10.30 -14.42
N MET A 72 15.96 9.69 -13.25
CA MET A 72 17.29 9.34 -12.75
C MET A 72 18.03 8.40 -13.71
N ILE A 73 17.36 7.38 -14.24
CA ILE A 73 18.01 6.37 -15.09
C ILE A 73 18.21 6.82 -16.54
N THR A 74 17.40 7.77 -17.04
CA THR A 74 17.51 8.23 -18.44
C THR A 74 18.41 9.45 -18.61
N THR A 75 18.51 10.31 -17.59
CA THR A 75 19.21 11.60 -17.72
C THR A 75 20.64 11.57 -17.20
N ASN A 76 21.03 10.53 -16.45
CA ASN A 76 22.36 10.37 -15.88
C ASN A 76 22.86 11.60 -15.07
N ILE A 77 21.93 12.40 -14.50
CA ILE A 77 22.27 13.69 -13.84
C ILE A 77 23.24 13.50 -12.67
N LEU A 78 23.13 12.37 -11.95
CA LEU A 78 23.93 12.07 -10.77
C LEU A 78 24.89 10.87 -10.96
N GLY A 79 25.12 10.40 -12.18
CA GLY A 79 25.94 9.20 -12.39
C GLY A 79 25.37 7.98 -11.67
N GLY A 80 26.26 7.12 -11.16
CA GLY A 80 25.87 5.92 -10.41
C GLY A 80 25.09 6.18 -9.11
N ILE A 81 25.18 7.37 -8.51
CA ILE A 81 24.32 7.74 -7.37
C ILE A 81 22.87 7.92 -7.84
N GLY A 82 22.69 8.53 -9.02
CA GLY A 82 21.39 8.67 -9.66
C GLY A 82 20.75 7.31 -9.92
N ASP A 83 21.51 6.37 -10.48
CA ASP A 83 21.03 5.00 -10.72
C ASP A 83 20.55 4.34 -9.42
N LEU A 84 21.34 4.42 -8.35
CA LEU A 84 20.96 3.87 -7.04
C LEU A 84 19.67 4.51 -6.50
N LEU A 85 19.55 5.84 -6.54
CA LEU A 85 18.35 6.54 -6.12
C LEU A 85 17.14 6.17 -6.97
N GLY A 86 17.32 6.00 -8.28
CA GLY A 86 16.31 5.51 -9.19
C GLY A 86 15.81 4.13 -8.77
N PHE A 87 16.71 3.17 -8.55
CA PHE A 87 16.33 1.83 -8.10
C PHE A 87 15.59 1.84 -6.76
N LEU A 88 16.01 2.69 -5.81
CA LEU A 88 15.31 2.85 -4.54
C LEU A 88 13.90 3.44 -4.72
N ALA A 89 13.69 4.34 -5.70
CA ALA A 89 12.38 4.90 -6.01
C ALA A 89 11.39 3.83 -6.52
N LEU A 90 11.85 2.68 -7.04
CA LEU A 90 10.95 1.58 -7.39
C LEU A 90 10.30 0.91 -6.18
N TYR A 91 10.84 1.07 -4.97
CA TYR A 91 10.33 0.42 -3.77
C TYR A 91 8.81 0.63 -3.52
N PRO A 92 8.27 1.87 -3.45
CA PRO A 92 6.83 2.08 -3.28
C PRO A 92 6.00 1.56 -4.46
N VAL A 93 6.57 1.56 -5.68
CA VAL A 93 5.92 1.00 -6.88
C VAL A 93 5.74 -0.52 -6.73
N LEU A 94 6.80 -1.21 -6.30
CA LEU A 94 6.78 -2.65 -6.06
C LEU A 94 5.79 -3.01 -4.95
N LEU A 95 5.73 -2.22 -3.86
CA LEU A 95 4.74 -2.42 -2.80
C LEU A 95 3.30 -2.26 -3.30
N ARG A 96 3.02 -1.29 -4.17
CA ARG A 96 1.69 -1.09 -4.77
C ARG A 96 1.30 -2.27 -5.65
N VAL A 97 2.21 -2.72 -6.51
CA VAL A 97 1.99 -3.88 -7.39
C VAL A 97 1.76 -5.13 -6.56
N PHE A 98 2.58 -5.38 -5.54
CA PHE A 98 2.40 -6.50 -4.62
C PHE A 98 1.04 -6.44 -3.92
N SER A 99 0.68 -5.27 -3.38
CA SER A 99 -0.61 -5.07 -2.72
C SER A 99 -1.78 -5.40 -3.66
N TYR A 100 -1.72 -4.91 -4.90
CA TYR A 100 -2.76 -5.14 -5.90
C TYR A 100 -2.92 -6.62 -6.25
N LEU A 101 -1.81 -7.30 -6.54
CA LEU A 101 -1.82 -8.71 -6.97
C LEU A 101 -2.19 -9.69 -5.85
N VAL A 102 -1.85 -9.37 -4.60
CA VAL A 102 -2.08 -10.28 -3.47
C VAL A 102 -3.45 -10.07 -2.82
N TYR A 103 -3.90 -8.81 -2.69
CA TYR A 103 -5.10 -8.48 -1.91
C TYR A 103 -6.25 -7.96 -2.78
N GLU A 104 -6.01 -6.95 -3.63
CA GLU A 104 -7.11 -6.26 -4.33
C GLU A 104 -7.72 -7.08 -5.47
N ILE A 105 -6.89 -7.75 -6.29
CA ILE A 105 -7.38 -8.48 -7.47
C ILE A 105 -8.33 -9.63 -7.10
N ARG A 106 -8.19 -10.16 -5.88
CA ARG A 106 -8.97 -11.31 -5.37
C ARG A 106 -10.33 -10.91 -4.80
N LEU A 107 -10.59 -9.62 -4.64
CA LEU A 107 -11.85 -9.12 -4.08
C LEU A 107 -12.77 -8.56 -5.18
N PRO A 108 -14.10 -8.72 -5.05
CA PRO A 108 -15.04 -7.98 -5.86
C PRO A 108 -14.94 -6.47 -5.55
N LYS A 109 -15.31 -5.64 -6.52
CA LYS A 109 -15.20 -4.18 -6.38
C LYS A 109 -16.10 -3.66 -5.25
N TYR A 110 -17.36 -4.09 -5.23
CA TYR A 110 -18.37 -3.65 -4.27
C TYR A 110 -19.43 -4.73 -4.08
N ILE A 111 -19.98 -4.83 -2.86
CA ILE A 111 -21.12 -5.70 -2.53
C ILE A 111 -22.20 -4.82 -1.86
N GLU A 112 -23.38 -4.76 -2.46
CA GLU A 112 -24.45 -3.82 -2.08
C GLU A 112 -25.10 -4.14 -0.72
N ASN A 113 -25.33 -5.43 -0.43
CA ASN A 113 -26.04 -5.88 0.77
C ASN A 113 -25.11 -6.53 1.80
N LYS A 114 -24.08 -5.80 2.23
CA LYS A 114 -23.12 -6.30 3.23
C LYS A 114 -23.50 -5.89 4.66
N PRO A 115 -23.40 -6.81 5.65
CA PRO A 115 -23.56 -6.47 7.06
C PRO A 115 -22.44 -5.53 7.49
N ARG A 116 -22.77 -4.53 8.35
CA ARG A 116 -21.76 -3.63 8.91
C ARG A 116 -20.75 -4.42 9.74
N GLN A 117 -19.46 -4.25 9.45
CA GLN A 117 -18.36 -4.92 10.16
C GLN A 117 -17.69 -4.04 11.21
#